data_AF-A0A7Y1XJ04-F1
#
_entry.id   AF-A0A7Y1XJ04-F1
#
_cell.length_a   1.000
_cell.length_b   1.000
_cell.length_c   1.000
_cell.angle_alpha   90.00
_cell.angle_beta   90.00
_cell.angle_gamma   90.00
#
_symmetry.space_group_name_H-M   'P 1'
#
loop_
_entity.id
_entity.type
_entity.pdbx_description
1 polymer ?
#
loop_
_entity_poly.entity_id
_entity_poly.type
_entity_poly.pdbx_seq_one_letter_code
_entity_poly.pdbx_strand_id
1 'polypeptide(L)'
;MVAKLSQNFWPRTARIILRNRILILVIIAAITVFFGFQWQNMRFSNTQANLLPDDHPINLEYEEFLKQFGEEGNAIVLAIRDSNLFTPENFNRWNVLSK
;
A
#
# COMPACT_ATOMS: atom_id res chain seq x y z
N MET A 1 -34.29 -17.30 -28.39
CA MET A 1 -33.19 -17.62 -29.31
C MET A 1 -31.81 -17.72 -28.64
N VAL A 2 -31.61 -17.24 -27.39
CA VAL A 2 -30.32 -17.32 -26.66
C VAL A 2 -30.00 -18.73 -26.12
N ALA A 3 -31.01 -19.52 -25.74
CA ALA A 3 -30.81 -20.83 -25.10
C ALA A 3 -30.11 -21.89 -25.99
N LYS A 4 -30.22 -21.82 -27.32
CA LYS A 4 -29.57 -22.78 -28.23
C LYS A 4 -28.06 -22.54 -28.39
N LEU A 5 -27.59 -21.31 -28.16
CA LEU A 5 -26.16 -20.96 -28.28
C LEU A 5 -25.34 -21.50 -27.10
N SER A 6 -25.91 -21.48 -25.88
CA SER A 6 -25.22 -21.98 -24.68
C SER A 6 -25.19 -23.50 -24.57
N GLN A 7 -26.17 -24.21 -25.15
CA GLN A 7 -26.27 -25.68 -25.08
C GLN A 7 -25.05 -26.40 -25.68
N ASN A 8 -24.49 -25.88 -26.78
CA ASN A 8 -23.34 -26.48 -27.46
C ASN A 8 -22.00 -25.82 -27.11
N PHE A 9 -22.03 -24.70 -26.37
CA PHE A 9 -20.82 -24.00 -25.96
C PHE A 9 -20.03 -24.82 -24.93
N TRP A 10 -20.67 -25.22 -23.83
CA TRP A 10 -20.00 -25.93 -22.74
C TRP A 10 -19.39 -27.28 -23.15
N PRO A 11 -20.09 -28.16 -23.89
CA PRO A 11 -19.50 -29.43 -24.34
C PRO A 11 -18.30 -29.22 -25.28
N ARG A 12 -18.35 -28.19 -26.13
CA ARG A 12 -17.26 -27.86 -27.05
C ARG A 12 -16.04 -27.33 -26.29
N THR A 13 -16.25 -26.43 -25.34
CA THR A 13 -15.20 -25.90 -24.48
C THR A 13 -14.56 -26.99 -23.63
N ALA A 14 -15.35 -27.85 -22.98
CA ALA A 14 -14.84 -28.98 -22.20
C ALA A 14 -14.00 -29.94 -23.07
N ARG A 15 -14.45 -30.24 -24.29
CA ARG A 15 -13.69 -31.08 -25.23
C ARG A 15 -12.35 -30.46 -25.62
N ILE A 16 -12.30 -29.13 -25.83
CA ILE A 16 -11.05 -28.41 -26.11
C ILE A 16 -10.10 -28.50 -24.91
N ILE A 17 -10.62 -28.28 -23.71
CA ILE A 17 -9.83 -28.32 -22.47
C ILE A 17 -9.25 -29.72 -22.24
N LEU A 18 -10.09 -30.76 -22.33
CA LEU A 18 -9.66 -32.14 -22.08
C LEU A 18 -8.67 -32.64 -23.14
N ARG A 19 -8.83 -32.24 -24.40
CA ARG A 19 -7.93 -32.63 -25.50
C ARG A 19 -6.57 -31.95 -25.42
N ASN A 20 -6.51 -30.71 -24.94
CA ASN A 20 -5.29 -29.90 -24.90
C ASN A 20 -4.80 -29.63 -23.46
N ARG A 21 -5.12 -30.53 -22.51
CA ARG A 21 -4.92 -30.31 -21.07
C ARG A 21 -3.49 -29.90 -20.70
N ILE A 22 -2.47 -30.53 -21.29
CA ILE A 22 -1.06 -30.24 -20.99
C ILE A 22 -0.71 -28.83 -21.45
N LEU A 23 -1.08 -28.46 -22.68
CA LEU A 23 -0.84 -27.13 -23.23
C LEU A 23 -1.51 -26.05 -22.37
N ILE A 24 -2.76 -26.28 -21.95
CA ILE A 24 -3.51 -25.33 -21.12
C ILE A 24 -2.85 -25.17 -19.75
N LEU A 25 -2.43 -26.26 -19.11
CA LEU A 25 -1.72 -26.19 -17.83
C LEU A 25 -0.39 -25.44 -17.95
N VAL A 26 0.37 -25.65 -19.03
CA VAL A 26 1.61 -24.91 -19.30
C VAL A 26 1.33 -23.42 -19.49
N ILE A 27 0.29 -23.06 -20.26
CA ILE A 27 -0.10 -21.66 -20.47
C ILE A 27 -0.50 -21.01 -19.14
N ILE A 28 -1.33 -21.69 -18.33
CA ILE A 28 -1.74 -21.18 -17.02
C ILE A 28 -0.51 -20.98 -16.13
N ALA A 29 0.40 -21.96 -16.05
CA ALA A 29 1.62 -21.85 -15.27
C ALA A 29 2.50 -20.68 -15.73
N ALA A 30 2.66 -20.51 -17.04
CA ALA A 30 3.41 -19.39 -17.61
C ALA A 30 2.78 -18.03 -17.26
N ILE A 31 1.45 -17.91 -17.35
CA ILE A 31 0.71 -16.69 -16.96
C ILE A 31 0.87 -16.43 -15.46
N THR A 32 0.78 -17.46 -14.62
CA THR A 32 0.97 -17.34 -13.16
C THR A 32 2.37 -16.84 -12.83
N VAL A 33 3.41 -17.42 -13.44
CA VAL A 33 4.81 -16.99 -13.25
C VAL A 33 5.00 -15.55 -13.75
N PHE A 34 4.45 -15.22 -14.93
CA PHE A 34 4.49 -13.88 -15.47
C PHE A 34 3.89 -12.84 -14.51
N PHE A 35 2.71 -13.11 -13.94
CA PHE A 35 2.13 -12.22 -12.94
C PHE A 35 2.93 -12.19 -11.64
N GLY A 36 3.54 -13.30 -11.22
CA GLY A 36 4.47 -13.33 -10.09
C GLY A 36 5.64 -12.35 -10.28
N PHE A 37 6.20 -12.24 -11.49
CA PHE A 37 7.25 -11.26 -11.79
C PHE A 37 6.79 -9.80 -11.76
N GLN A 38 5.48 -9.53 -11.82
CA GLN A 38 4.95 -8.16 -11.74
C GLN A 38 4.88 -7.62 -10.31
N TRP A 39 5.26 -8.41 -9.29
CA TRP A 39 5.27 -7.98 -7.89
C TRP A 39 6.07 -6.69 -7.64
N GLN A 40 7.08 -6.40 -8.47
CA GLN A 40 7.84 -5.14 -8.43
C GLN A 40 6.97 -3.87 -8.58
N ASN A 41 5.79 -3.98 -9.19
CA ASN A 41 4.86 -2.87 -9.35
C ASN A 41 3.92 -2.67 -8.16
N MET A 42 4.00 -3.55 -7.15
CA MET A 42 3.17 -3.47 -5.97
C MET A 42 3.63 -2.31 -5.08
N ARG A 43 2.75 -1.33 -4.86
CA ARG A 43 3.01 -0.16 -4.02
C ARG A 43 2.30 -0.33 -2.69
N PHE A 44 3.06 -0.29 -1.60
CA PHE A 44 2.50 -0.21 -0.26
C PHE A 44 2.25 1.26 0.09
N SER A 45 1.01 1.59 0.42
CA SER A 45 0.71 2.87 1.05
C SER A 45 0.99 2.75 2.55
N ASN A 46 2.04 3.40 3.04
CA ASN A 46 2.38 3.46 4.47
C ASN A 46 1.89 4.76 5.14
N THR A 47 1.15 5.58 4.40
CA THR A 47 0.51 6.77 4.95
C THR A 47 -0.84 6.41 5.55
N GLN A 48 -1.25 7.12 6.59
CA GLN A 48 -2.61 7.05 7.08
C GLN A 48 -3.54 7.35 5.91
N ALA A 49 -4.51 6.47 5.64
CA ALA A 49 -5.41 6.64 4.52
C ALA A 49 -6.14 7.98 4.66
N ASN A 50 -6.02 8.85 3.65
CA ASN A 50 -6.86 10.02 3.58
C ASN A 50 -8.31 9.54 3.42
N LEU A 51 -9.20 9.98 4.32
CA LEU A 51 -10.60 9.58 4.32
C LEU A 51 -11.38 10.22 3.18
N LEU A 52 -10.82 11.24 2.54
CA LEU A 52 -11.45 12.02 1.48
C LEU A 52 -10.82 11.70 0.12
N PRO A 53 -11.61 11.71 -0.97
CA PRO A 53 -11.11 11.61 -2.34
C PRO A 53 -10.03 12.66 -2.65
N ASP A 54 -9.03 12.31 -3.46
CA ASP A 54 -7.91 13.21 -3.80
C ASP A 54 -8.36 14.56 -4.40
N ASP A 55 -9.50 14.57 -5.11
CA ASP A 55 -10.08 15.76 -5.75
C ASP A 55 -11.03 16.56 -4.83
N HIS A 56 -11.19 16.13 -3.57
CA HIS A 56 -12.04 16.84 -2.63
C HIS A 56 -11.45 18.22 -2.29
N PRO A 57 -12.26 19.30 -2.27
CA PRO A 57 -11.76 20.68 -2.09
C PRO A 57 -10.95 20.86 -0.79
N ILE A 58 -11.34 20.16 0.29
CA ILE A 58 -10.61 20.18 1.57
C ILE A 58 -9.22 19.55 1.47
N ASN A 59 -9.04 18.51 0.62
CA ASN A 59 -7.72 17.93 0.41
C ASN A 59 -6.81 18.89 -0.34
N LEU A 60 -7.34 19.59 -1.35
CA LEU A 60 -6.58 20.61 -2.09
C LEU A 60 -6.13 21.76 -1.17
N GLU A 61 -7.01 22.25 -0.31
CA GLU A 61 -6.68 23.29 0.67
C GLU A 61 -5.64 22.81 1.70
N TYR A 62 -5.76 21.56 2.17
CA TYR A 62 -4.79 20.95 3.08
C TYR A 62 -3.42 20.77 2.45
N GLU A 63 -3.35 20.33 1.19
CA GLU A 63 -2.10 20.21 0.42
C GLU A 63 -1.43 21.59 0.19
N GLU A 64 -2.22 22.63 -0.09
CA GLU A 64 -1.72 24.00 -0.18
C GLU A 64 -1.16 24.50 1.16
N PHE A 65 -1.85 24.20 2.26
CA PHE A 65 -1.36 24.49 3.61
C PHE A 65 -0.04 23.77 3.91
N LEU A 66 0.04 22.46 3.67
CA LEU A 66 1.26 21.67 3.88
C LEU A 66 2.42 22.17 3.01
N LYS A 67 2.15 22.63 1.78
CA LYS A 67 3.17 23.21 0.91
C LYS A 67 3.74 24.52 1.46
N GLN A 68 2.92 25.32 2.13
CA GLN A 68 3.31 26.62 2.68
C GLN A 68 4.00 26.50 4.05
N PHE A 69 3.54 25.59 4.91
CA PHE A 69 3.97 25.51 6.31
C PHE A 69 4.81 24.26 6.63
N GLY A 70 4.80 23.24 5.75
CA GLY A 70 5.39 21.94 6.01
C GLY A 70 4.47 21.02 6.81
N GLU A 71 4.80 19.73 6.83
CA GLU A 71 4.12 18.73 7.65
C GLU A 71 4.87 18.58 8.99
N GLU A 72 4.25 18.99 10.10
CA GLU A 72 4.79 18.78 11.45
C GLU A 72 4.55 17.32 11.90
N GLY A 73 5.27 16.39 11.29
CA GLY A 73 5.13 14.94 11.55
C GLY A 73 6.21 14.33 12.47
N ASN A 74 7.22 15.10 12.88
CA ASN A 74 8.45 14.57 13.46
C ASN A 74 8.79 15.17 14.83
N ALA A 75 7.78 15.30 15.70
CA ALA A 75 8.00 15.55 17.12
C ALA A 75 8.41 14.24 17.84
N ILE A 76 9.63 14.18 18.35
CA ILE A 76 10.09 13.07 19.20
C ILE A 76 9.89 13.46 20.66
N VAL A 77 8.97 12.79 21.36
CA VAL A 77 8.74 13.02 22.79
C VAL A 77 9.57 12.03 23.60
N LEU A 78 10.54 12.55 24.36
CA LEU A 78 11.38 11.76 25.27
C LEU A 78 10.96 12.01 26.72
N ALA A 79 10.59 10.95 27.43
CA ALA A 79 10.26 11.01 28.86
C ALA A 79 11.28 10.18 29.66
N ILE A 80 11.88 10.80 30.68
CA ILE A 80 12.83 10.13 31.60
C ILE A 80 12.30 10.25 33.02
N ARG A 81 12.27 9.12 33.72
CA ARG A 81 11.93 9.05 35.15
C ARG A 81 13.21 8.87 35.97
N ASP A 82 13.98 9.93 36.11
CA ASP A 82 15.18 9.99 36.95
C ASP A 82 15.16 11.28 37.78
N SER A 83 15.24 11.15 39.10
CA SER A 83 15.32 12.29 40.02
C SER A 83 16.60 13.11 39.82
N ASN A 84 17.67 12.50 39.29
CA ASN A 84 18.94 13.17 39.04
C ASN A 84 18.91 14.09 37.81
N LEU A 85 17.86 14.03 36.98
CA LEU A 85 17.68 14.91 35.83
C LEU A 85 17.64 16.39 36.24
N PHE A 86 17.08 16.67 37.42
CA PHE A 86 16.91 18.03 37.95
C PHE A 86 18.18 18.60 38.61
N THR A 87 19.31 17.87 38.56
CA THR A 87 20.60 18.45 38.94
C THR A 87 21.10 19.40 37.85
N PRO A 88 21.78 20.52 38.19
CA PRO A 88 22.23 21.48 37.18
C PRO A 88 23.08 20.87 36.07
N GLU A 89 23.95 19.91 36.41
CA GLU A 89 24.79 19.21 35.44
C GLU A 89 23.98 18.40 34.43
N ASN A 90 23.08 17.52 34.91
CA ASN A 90 22.27 16.67 34.03
C ASN A 90 21.22 17.46 33.25
N PHE A 91 20.65 18.52 33.85
CA PHE A 91 19.72 19.40 33.17
C PHE A 91 20.39 20.17 32.01
N ASN A 92 21.63 20.64 32.20
CA ASN A 92 22.40 21.28 31.13
C ASN A 92 22.71 20.30 29.99
N ARG A 93 23.06 19.04 30.31
CA ARG A 93 23.25 17.99 29.30
C ARG A 93 21.96 17.68 28.53
N TRP A 94 20.82 17.68 29.21
CA TRP A 94 19.50 17.52 28.60
C TRP A 94 19.17 18.66 27.62
N ASN A 95 19.45 19.91 27.99
CA ASN A 95 19.23 21.06 27.11
C ASN A 95 20.10 21.05 25.84
N VAL A 96 21.28 20.42 25.91
CA VAL A 96 22.13 20.20 24.72
C VAL A 96 21.55 19.09 23.84
N LEU A 97 20.96 18.05 24.44
CA LEU A 97 20.33 16.94 23.72
C LEU A 97 19.00 17.33 23.04
N SER A 98 18.24 18.24 23.64
CA SER A 98 16.91 18.64 23.17
C SER A 98 16.92 19.76 22.11
N LYS A 99 18.10 20.20 21.68
CA LYS A 99 18.30 21.14 20.57
C LYS A 99 18.67 20.38 19.31
#